data_AF-A0A7C0V4L4-F1
#
_entry.id   AF-A0A7C0V4L4-F1
#
_cell.length_a   1.000
_cell.length_b   1.000
_cell.length_c   1.000
_cell.angle_alpha   90.00
_cell.angle_beta   90.00
_cell.angle_gamma   90.00
#
_symmetry.space_group_name_H-M   'P 1'
#
loop_
_entity.id
_entity.type
_entity.pdbx_description
1 polymer ?
#
loop_
_entity_poly.entity_id
_entity_poly.type
_entity_poly.pdbx_seq_one_letter_code
_entity_poly.pdbx_strand_id
1 'polypeptide(L)' 'MMCGYTPLEEYKRRLRKLVERGLVKCPKCGNDKDFMVNEIGHVFCNQCYRKIPMIRLDEEL' A
#
# COMPACT_ATOMS: atom_id res chain seq x y z
N MET A 1 6.99 2.95 -25.88
CA MET A 1 6.93 3.28 -24.45
C MET A 1 5.48 3.48 -24.07
N MET A 2 4.79 2.42 -23.66
CA MET A 2 3.51 2.61 -22.97
C MET A 2 3.87 2.84 -21.51
N CYS A 3 3.59 4.04 -20.98
CA CYS A 3 3.54 4.29 -19.55
C CYS A 3 2.44 3.38 -18.98
N GLY A 4 2.80 2.15 -18.64
CA GLY A 4 1.86 1.14 -18.19
C GLY A 4 1.54 1.40 -16.74
N TYR A 5 0.42 2.08 -16.48
CA TYR A 5 -0.15 2.15 -15.14
C TYR A 5 -0.18 0.74 -14.54
N THR A 6 0.46 0.56 -13.39
CA THR A 6 0.45 -0.74 -12.70
C THR A 6 -1.02 -1.06 -12.36
N PRO A 7 -1.56 -2.24 -12.73
CA PRO A 7 -2.94 -2.58 -12.43
C PRO A 7 -3.21 -2.56 -10.92
N LEU A 8 -4.41 -2.16 -10.49
CA LEU A 8 -4.81 -2.14 -9.07
C LEU A 8 -4.53 -3.47 -8.36
N GLU A 9 -4.75 -4.60 -9.05
CA GLU A 9 -4.47 -5.94 -8.52
C GLU A 9 -2.99 -6.16 -8.21
N GLU A 10 -2.09 -5.56 -8.99
CA GLU A 10 -0.66 -5.63 -8.71
C GLU A 10 -0.28 -4.78 -7.50
N TYR A 11 -0.86 -3.58 -7.34
CA TYR A 11 -0.68 -2.81 -6.11
C TYR A 11 -1.17 -3.59 -4.88
N LYS A 12 -2.33 -4.25 -4.95
CA LYS A 12 -2.84 -5.11 -3.86
C LYS A 12 -1.87 -6.26 -3.56
N ARG A 13 -1.30 -6.89 -4.59
CA ARG A 13 -0.33 -7.97 -4.44
C ARG A 13 0.98 -7.49 -3.78
N ARG A 14 1.49 -6.33 -4.19
CA ARG A 14 2.68 -5.70 -3.59
C ARG A 14 2.42 -5.30 -2.14
N LEU A 15 1.27 -4.69 -1.86
CA LEU A 15 0.87 -4.31 -0.52
C LEU A 15 0.82 -5.53 0.41
N ARG A 16 0.16 -6.64 -0.01
CA ARG A 16 0.12 -7.88 0.78
C ARG A 16 1.51 -8.37 1.14
N LYS A 17 2.44 -8.43 0.18
CA LYS A 17 3.83 -8.85 0.46
C LYS A 17 4.53 -7.96 1.49
N LEU A 18 4.31 -6.65 1.44
CA LEU A 18 4.90 -5.73 2.43
C LEU A 18 4.31 -5.94 3.82
N VAL A 19 3.00 -6.17 3.90
CA VAL A 19 2.28 -6.45 5.15
C VAL A 19 2.72 -7.79 5.74
N GLU A 20 2.79 -8.85 4.93
CA GLU A 20 3.29 -10.17 5.35
C GLU A 20 4.73 -10.12 5.87
N ARG A 21 5.57 -9.23 5.33
CA ARG A 21 6.93 -8.99 5.82
C ARG A 21 7.00 -8.10 7.08
N GLY A 22 5.86 -7.61 7.57
CA GLY A 22 5.80 -6.69 8.72
C GLY A 22 6.38 -5.30 8.45
N LEU A 23 6.52 -4.93 7.17
CA LEU A 23 7.11 -3.64 6.77
C LEU A 23 6.08 -2.49 6.75
N VAL A 24 4.80 -2.81 6.96
CA VAL A 24 3.71 -1.84 6.95
C VAL A 24 3.09 -1.76 8.33
N LYS A 25 3.20 -0.59 8.95
CA LYS A 25 2.55 -0.29 10.23
C LYS A 25 1.89 1.07 10.18
N CYS A 26 0.67 1.15 10.69
CA CYS A 26 -0.03 2.40 10.84
C CYS A 26 0.58 3.20 12.00
N PRO A 27 1.11 4.41 11.77
CA PRO A 27 1.68 5.23 12.83
C PRO A 27 0.61 5.84 13.76
N LYS A 28 -0.68 5.80 13.39
CA LYS A 28 -1.78 6.37 14.17
C LYS A 28 -2.41 5.38 15.15
N CYS A 29 -2.85 4.21 14.66
CA CYS A 29 -3.54 3.21 15.49
C CYS A 29 -2.71 1.94 15.75
N GLY A 30 -1.51 1.84 15.16
CA GLY A 30 -0.65 0.67 15.34
C GLY A 30 -1.00 -0.56 14.52
N ASN A 31 -2.04 -0.51 13.68
CA ASN A 31 -2.42 -1.60 12.77
C ASN A 31 -1.23 -2.07 11.92
N ASP A 32 -1.01 -3.37 11.84
CA ASP A 32 0.05 -4.04 11.09
C ASP A 32 -0.48 -5.22 10.25
N LYS A 33 -1.80 -5.45 10.25
CA LYS A 33 -2.40 -6.68 9.72
C LYS A 33 -2.99 -6.54 8.32
N ASP A 34 -3.62 -5.42 8.02
CA ASP A 34 -4.32 -5.22 6.75
C ASP A 34 -4.46 -3.74 6.38
N PHE A 35 -4.40 -3.45 5.08
CA PHE A 35 -4.36 -2.09 4.53
C PHE A 35 -5.06 -2.04 3.18
N MET A 36 -5.55 -0.85 2.82
CA MET A 36 -6.22 -0.59 1.55
C MET A 36 -5.27 0.12 0.59
N VAL A 37 -5.45 -0.09 -0.70
CA VAL A 37 -4.73 0.65 -1.75
C VAL A 37 -5.70 1.11 -2.83
N ASN A 38 -5.43 2.27 -3.42
CA ASN A 38 -6.21 2.82 -4.52
C ASN A 38 -5.53 2.62 -5.89
N GLU A 39 -6.17 3.07 -6.96
CA GLU A 39 -5.75 2.88 -8.35
C GLU A 39 -4.45 3.62 -8.72
N ILE A 40 -3.96 4.49 -7.83
CA ILE A 40 -2.71 5.25 -7.97
C ILE A 40 -1.64 4.79 -6.96
N GLY A 41 -1.84 3.64 -6.30
CA GLY A 41 -0.85 3.04 -5.40
C GLY A 41 -0.72 3.70 -4.01
N HIS A 42 -1.65 4.58 -3.62
CA HIS A 42 -1.69 5.13 -2.27
C HIS A 42 -2.26 4.14 -1.26
N VAL A 43 -1.54 3.92 -0.17
CA VAL A 43 -1.92 2.99 0.91
C VAL A 43 -2.62 3.71 2.05
N PHE A 44 -3.69 3.10 2.56
CA PHE A 44 -4.50 3.58 3.68
C PHE A 44 -4.65 2.50 4.74
N CYS A 45 -4.69 2.89 6.01
CA CYS A 45 -5.03 1.97 7.09
C CYS A 45 -6.51 1.60 7.03
N ASN A 46 -6.85 0.31 7.10
CA ASN A 46 -8.24 -0.15 7.09
C ASN A 46 -9.01 0.16 8.40
N GLN A 47 -8.31 0.46 9.51
CA GLN A 47 -8.94 0.74 10.81
C GLN A 47 -9.22 2.23 11.02
N CYS A 48 -8.23 3.08 10.73
CA CYS A 48 -8.32 4.52 11.02
C CYS A 48 -8.40 5.39 9.76
N TYR A 49 -8.47 4.77 8.58
CA TYR A 49 -8.60 5.40 7.26
C TYR A 49 -7.52 6.45 6.93
N ARG A 50 -6.42 6.45 7.70
CA ARG A 50 -5.29 7.37 7.48
C ARG A 50 -4.41 6.87 6.34
N LYS A 51 -4.04 7.77 5.45
CA LYS A 51 -3.01 7.54 4.42
C LYS A 51 -1.67 7.23 5.08
N ILE A 52 -0.99 6.16 4.65
CA ILE A 52 0.34 5.78 5.11
C ILE A 52 1.37 6.45 4.17
N PRO A 53 2.08 7.50 4.60
CA PRO A 53 2.95 8.26 3.70
C PRO A 53 4.24 7.52 3.34
N MET A 54 4.65 6.53 4.13
CA MET A 54 5.92 5.83 3.97
C MET A 54 5.89 4.74 2.88
N ILE A 55 4.75 4.51 2.24
CA ILE A 55 4.61 3.45 1.23
C ILE A 55 4.11 4.06 -0.07
N ARG A 56 5.01 4.08 -1.05
CA ARG A 56 4.70 4.41 -2.44
C ARG A 56 4.91 3.15 -3.25
N LEU A 57 3.83 2.59 -3.77
CA LEU A 57 3.86 1.36 -4.57
C LEU A 57 4.07 1.65 -6.06
N ASP A 58 3.97 2.93 -6.44
CA ASP A 58 4.01 3.48 -7.79
C ASP A 58 5.44 3.77 -8.29
N GLU A 59 6.42 3.88 -7.39
CA GLU A 59 7.82 4.01 -7.80
C GLU A 59 8.32 2.64 -8.26
N GLU A 60 8.54 2.50 -9.58
CA GLU A 60 9.41 1.46 -10.13
C GLU A 60 10.82 1.65 -9.52
N LEU A 61 11.25 0.67 -8.74
CA LEU A 61 12.64 0.56 -8.25
C LEU A 61 13.58 0.22 -9.40
#